data_AF-A0A846N9L1-F1
#
_entry.id   AF-A0A846N9L1-F1
#
_cell.length_a   1.000
_cell.length_b   1.000
_cell.length_c   1.000
_cell.angle_alpha   90.00
_cell.angle_beta   90.00
_cell.angle_gamma   90.00
#
_symmetry.space_group_name_H-M   'P 1'
#
loop_
_entity.id
_entity.type
_entity.pdbx_description
1 polymer ?
#
loop_
_entity_poly.entity_id
_entity_poly.type
_entity_poly.pdbx_seq_one_letter_code
_entity_poly.pdbx_strand_id
1 'polypeptide(L)' 'MTKMDLAGMGDEEFQNLVRQRLLGVMRNNGNTQRVIALDEVEKYLGEGWEYVDTLPNEKAIVRLPF' A
#
# COMPACT_ATOMS: atom_id res chain seq x y z
N MET A 1 5.86 -13.95 16.34
CA MET A 1 6.60 -13.07 15.40
C MET A 1 7.75 -13.87 14.84
N THR A 2 7.69 -14.21 13.55
CA THR A 2 8.73 -14.97 12.87
C THR A 2 9.96 -14.08 12.72
N LYS A 3 11.01 -14.34 13.49
CA LYS A 3 12.28 -13.62 13.41
C LYS A 3 13.01 -14.14 12.18
N MET A 4 12.96 -13.41 11.07
CA MET A 4 13.77 -13.75 9.88
C MET A 4 15.24 -13.66 10.27
N ASP A 5 15.98 -14.75 10.05
CA ASP A 5 17.43 -14.76 10.17
C ASP A 5 18.04 -14.11 8.94
N LEU A 6 18.20 -12.79 9.01
CA LEU A 6 18.77 -11.97 7.94
C LEU A 6 20.28 -12.21 7.76
N ALA A 7 20.96 -12.79 8.75
CA ALA A 7 22.40 -12.98 8.73
C ALA A 7 22.83 -14.25 7.96
N GLY A 8 21.94 -15.23 7.84
CA GLY A 8 22.16 -16.46 7.08
C GLY A 8 21.69 -16.42 5.62
N MET A 9 21.01 -15.33 5.20
CA MET A 9 20.52 -15.20 3.83
C MET A 9 21.63 -14.80 2.87
N GLY A 10 21.65 -15.41 1.69
CA GLY A 10 22.52 -14.96 0.60
C GLY A 10 22.05 -13.62 0.02
N ASP A 11 22.98 -12.85 -0.54
CA ASP A 11 22.70 -11.51 -1.08
C ASP A 11 21.57 -11.49 -2.11
N GLU A 12 21.49 -12.51 -2.97
CA GLU A 12 20.43 -12.64 -3.99
C GLU A 12 19.05 -12.88 -3.37
N GLU A 13 18.98 -13.71 -2.34
CA GLU A 13 17.76 -13.99 -1.60
C GLU A 13 17.28 -12.74 -0.85
N PHE A 14 18.22 -11.99 -0.26
CA PHE A 14 17.93 -10.70 0.37
C PHE A 14 17.43 -9.67 -0.64
N GLN A 15 18.08 -9.53 -1.79
CA GLN A 15 17.65 -8.62 -2.85
C GLN A 15 16.26 -8.97 -3.37
N ASN A 16 15.94 -10.25 -3.51
CA ASN A 16 14.62 -10.71 -3.93
C ASN A 16 13.54 -10.39 -2.86
N LEU A 17 13.84 -10.58 -1.58
CA LEU A 17 12.94 -10.21 -0.48
C LEU A 17 12.70 -8.70 -0.40
N VAL A 18 13.75 -7.90 -0.55
CA VAL A 18 13.65 -6.44 -0.63
C VAL A 18 12.81 -6.01 -1.84
N ARG A 19 13.06 -6.60 -3.02
CA ARG A 19 12.27 -6.33 -4.23
C ARG A 19 10.81 -6.72 -4.06
N GLN A 20 10.50 -7.89 -3.53
CA GLN A 20 9.11 -8.30 -3.27
C GLN A 20 8.41 -7.35 -2.29
N ARG A 21 9.12 -6.91 -1.24
CA ARG A 21 8.60 -5.94 -0.29
C ARG A 21 8.35 -4.57 -0.95
N LEU A 22 9.29 -4.07 -1.75
CA LEU A 22 9.17 -2.80 -2.46
C LEU A 22 8.13 -2.85 -3.59
N LEU A 23 8.03 -3.96 -4.33
CA LEU A 23 6.98 -4.17 -5.33
C LEU A 23 5.60 -4.31 -4.67
N GLY A 24 5.54 -4.85 -3.45
CA GLY A 24 4.35 -4.78 -2.59
C GLY A 24 3.96 -3.34 -2.23
N VAL A 25 4.93 -2.44 -2.03
CA VAL A 25 4.73 -0.99 -1.86
C VAL A 25 4.32 -0.31 -3.18
N MET A 26 4.69 -0.86 -4.35
CA MET A 26 4.27 -0.39 -5.67
C MET A 26 2.85 -0.79 -6.08
N ARG A 27 2.06 -1.41 -5.19
CA ARG A 27 0.60 -1.51 -5.39
C ARG A 27 0.09 -0.08 -5.59
N ASN A 28 -0.28 0.25 -6.83
CA ASN A 28 -0.71 1.58 -7.32
C ASN A 28 0.41 2.47 -7.94
N ASN A 29 1.36 1.86 -8.68
CA ASN A 29 2.39 2.55 -9.50
C ASN A 29 3.31 3.49 -8.68
N GLY A 30 3.61 3.10 -7.44
CA GLY A 30 4.39 3.93 -6.52
C GLY A 30 3.64 5.15 -5.97
N ASN A 31 2.35 5.31 -6.29
CA ASN A 31 1.51 6.35 -5.73
C ASN A 31 0.68 5.80 -4.57
N THR A 32 0.87 6.36 -3.38
CA THR A 32 0.12 5.97 -2.18
C THR A 32 -1.34 6.42 -2.23
N GLN A 33 -1.74 7.26 -3.20
CA GLN A 33 -3.10 7.80 -3.34
C GLN A 33 -3.88 7.17 -4.50
N ARG A 34 -5.18 7.01 -4.34
CA ARG A 34 -6.11 6.55 -5.38
C ARG A 34 -7.41 7.35 -5.34
N VAL A 35 -8.02 7.54 -6.52
CA VAL A 35 -9.39 8.04 -6.66
C VAL A 35 -10.36 6.86 -6.68
N ILE A 36 -11.38 6.91 -5.82
CA ILE A 36 -12.44 5.89 -5.67
C ILE A 36 -13.81 6.56 -5.82
N ALA A 37 -14.86 5.75 -5.97
CA ALA A 37 -16.22 6.25 -5.84
C ALA A 37 -16.51 6.63 -4.37
N LEU A 38 -17.34 7.64 -4.15
CA LEU A 38 -17.60 8.17 -2.82
C LEU A 38 -18.28 7.14 -1.90
N ASP A 39 -19.11 6.27 -2.46
CA ASP A 39 -19.78 5.17 -1.76
C ASP A 39 -18.84 4.02 -1.36
N GLU A 40 -17.62 3.97 -1.92
CA GLU A 40 -16.61 2.98 -1.55
C GLU A 40 -15.72 3.43 -0.37
N VAL A 41 -15.84 4.67 0.12
CA VAL A 41 -14.94 5.22 1.15
C VAL A 41 -14.89 4.33 2.39
N GLU A 42 -16.04 3.91 2.93
CA GLU A 42 -16.08 3.10 4.16
C GLU A 42 -15.35 1.75 4.00
N LYS A 43 -15.44 1.13 2.82
CA LYS A 43 -14.73 -0.11 2.52
C LYS A 43 -13.22 0.10 2.60
N TYR A 44 -12.70 1.15 1.96
CA TYR A 44 -11.27 1.43 1.95
C TYR A 44 -10.74 1.83 3.34
N LEU A 45 -11.53 2.57 4.12
CA LEU A 45 -11.21 2.84 5.53
C LEU A 45 -11.08 1.53 6.34
N GLY A 46 -11.99 0.57 6.13
CA GLY A 46 -11.92 -0.76 6.75
C GLY A 46 -10.70 -1.60 6.32
N GLU A 47 -10.17 -1.35 5.12
CA GLU A 47 -8.95 -1.97 4.59
C GLU A 47 -7.65 -1.29 5.06
N GLY A 48 -7.75 -0.24 5.89
CA GLY A 48 -6.61 0.47 6.45
C GLY A 48 -6.10 1.65 5.61
N TRP A 49 -6.92 2.15 4.67
CA TRP A 49 -6.64 3.40 3.97
C TRP A 49 -7.09 4.61 4.80
N GLU A 50 -6.50 5.76 4.52
CA GLU A 50 -6.89 7.07 5.05
C GLU A 50 -7.68 7.85 4.01
N TYR A 51 -8.79 8.47 4.44
CA TYR A 51 -9.50 9.45 3.63
C TYR A 51 -8.69 10.76 3.53
N VAL A 52 -8.62 11.34 2.33
CA VAL A 52 -7.90 12.60 2.07
C VAL A 52 -8.88 13.73 1.78
N ASP A 53 -9.68 13.59 0.72
CA ASP A 53 -10.64 14.62 0.30
C ASP A 53 -11.72 14.06 -0.64
N THR A 54 -12.81 14.79 -0.79
CA THR A 54 -13.86 14.54 -1.79
C THR A 54 -13.59 15.32 -3.07
N LEU A 55 -13.90 14.70 -4.20
CA LEU A 55 -13.88 15.32 -5.51
C LEU A 55 -15.32 15.51 -6.03
N PRO A 56 -15.55 16.45 -6.97
CA PRO A 56 -16.81 16.51 -7.70
C PRO A 56 -17.15 15.19 -8.40
N ASN A 57 -18.42 14.99 -8.72
CA ASN A 57 -18.95 13.79 -9.38
C ASN A 57 -18.79 12.50 -8.55
N GLU A 58 -19.11 12.58 -7.26
CA GLU A 58 -19.22 11.42 -6.36
C GLU A 58 -17.93 10.59 -6.29
N LYS A 59 -16.79 11.27 -6.16
CA LYS A 59 -15.48 10.64 -6.03
C LYS A 59 -14.78 11.08 -4.74
N ALA A 60 -13.84 10.27 -4.29
CA ALA A 60 -12.99 10.59 -3.16
C ALA A 60 -11.54 10.18 -3.43
N ILE A 61 -10.61 10.83 -2.73
CA ILE A 61 -9.20 10.47 -2.69
C ILE A 61 -8.94 9.75 -1.37
N VAL A 62 -8.34 8.56 -1.45
CA VAL A 62 -7.84 7.80 -0.30
C VAL A 62 -6.35 7.52 -0.46
N ARG A 63 -5.64 7.27 0.65
CA ARG A 63 -4.22 6.94 0.63
C ARG A 63 -3.83 5.82 1.60
N LEU A 64 -2.75 5.11 1.33
CA LEU A 64 -2.14 4.21 2.30
C LEU A 64 -1.40 5.02 3.39
N PRO A 65 -1.48 4.62 4.67
CA PRO A 65 -0.68 5.20 5.74
C PRO A 65 0.81 4.86 5.51
N PHE A 66 1.70 5.77 5.95
CA PHE A 66 3.15 5.70 5.76
C PHE A 66 3.81 4.47 6.40
#